data_AF-A0A956UYJ6-F1
#
_entry.id   AF-A0A956UYJ6-F1
#
_cell.length_a   1.000
_cell.length_b   1.000
_cell.length_c   1.000
_cell.angle_alpha   90.00
_cell.angle_beta   90.00
_cell.angle_gamma   90.00
#
_symmetry.space_group_name_H-M   'P 1'
#
loop_
_entity.id
_entity.type
_entity.pdbx_description
1 polymer ?
#
loop_
_entity_poly.entity_id
_entity_poly.type
_entity_poly.pdbx_seq_one_letter_code
_entity_poly.pdbx_strand_id
1 'polypeptide(L)'
;MKQPPAPRKEDLIWQGKPRWWTALRKSISENYTLTSQRLKIEYGILNRHTEEIELFRVQDLSVTRSMWDRMFGVGNIVISSGDATGSVTVLHDIPDAEAVKDKIRDVSRVERQRNRVGVFEETYTEGIVDGQ
;
A
#
# COMPACT_ATOMS: atom_id res chain seq x y z
N MET A 1 4.21 9.22 21.59
CA MET A 1 3.41 9.06 20.36
C MET A 1 4.23 9.64 19.21
N LYS A 2 4.95 8.81 18.43
CA LYS A 2 5.78 9.32 17.32
C LYS A 2 4.84 9.93 16.27
N GLN A 3 4.88 11.25 16.09
CA GLN A 3 4.22 11.89 14.94
C GLN A 3 4.84 11.34 13.66
N PRO A 4 4.04 11.05 12.62
CA PRO A 4 4.58 10.63 11.34
C PRO A 4 5.52 11.75 10.83
N PRO A 5 6.70 11.40 10.31
CA PRO A 5 7.62 12.39 9.75
C PRO A 5 6.90 13.22 8.68
N ALA A 6 7.20 14.53 8.62
CA ALA A 6 6.62 15.47 7.67
C ALA A 6 6.60 14.89 6.24
N PRO A 7 5.58 15.18 5.41
CA PRO A 7 5.40 14.55 4.11
C PRO A 7 6.62 14.83 3.22
N ARG A 8 7.51 13.84 3.12
CA ARG A 8 8.61 13.83 2.16
C ARG A 8 7.96 13.83 0.76
N LYS A 9 8.54 14.53 -0.23
CA LYS A 9 8.03 14.47 -1.61
C LYS A 9 7.99 13.00 -2.04
N GLU A 10 6.78 12.46 -2.18
CA GLU A 10 6.55 11.08 -2.55
C GLU A 10 6.36 11.00 -4.05
N ASP A 11 7.15 10.13 -4.69
CA ASP A 11 6.99 9.89 -6.11
C ASP A 11 5.77 8.99 -6.34
N LEU A 12 4.92 9.41 -7.27
CA LEU A 12 3.80 8.61 -7.72
C LEU A 12 4.30 7.49 -8.62
N ILE A 13 4.10 6.24 -8.20
CA ILE A 13 4.58 5.06 -8.95
C ILE A 13 3.46 4.46 -9.80
N TRP A 14 2.23 4.49 -9.29
CA TRP A 14 1.08 3.94 -10.00
C TRP A 14 -0.23 4.50 -9.45
N GLN A 15 -1.22 4.64 -10.33
CA GLN A 15 -2.61 4.93 -9.96
C GLN A 15 -3.52 3.90 -10.60
N GLY A 16 -4.43 3.35 -9.79
CA GLY A 16 -5.49 2.46 -10.21
C GLY A 16 -6.83 3.13 -10.08
N LYS A 17 -7.63 3.08 -11.15
CA LYS A 17 -9.05 3.40 -11.11
C LYS A 17 -9.84 2.19 -11.61
N PRO A 18 -10.91 1.79 -10.92
CA PRO A 18 -11.85 0.82 -11.49
C PRO A 18 -12.41 1.38 -12.80
N ARG A 19 -12.50 0.53 -13.83
CA ARG A 19 -12.92 0.97 -15.16
C ARG A 19 -14.40 1.33 -15.15
N TRP A 20 -14.79 2.38 -15.88
CA TRP A 20 -16.17 2.87 -15.91
C TRP A 20 -17.22 1.82 -16.35
N TRP A 21 -16.83 0.73 -17.03
CA TRP A 21 -17.74 -0.37 -17.39
C TRP A 21 -17.85 -1.46 -16.30
N THR A 22 -16.88 -1.57 -15.38
CA THR A 22 -17.01 -2.39 -14.15
C THR A 22 -17.84 -1.69 -13.07
N ALA A 23 -18.29 -0.47 -13.33
CA ALA A 23 -19.12 0.35 -12.44
C ALA A 23 -20.51 -0.25 -12.10
N LEU A 24 -20.88 -1.41 -12.67
CA LEU A 24 -22.03 -2.20 -12.20
C LEU A 24 -21.76 -2.93 -10.87
N ARG A 25 -20.49 -3.03 -10.42
CA ARG A 25 -20.10 -3.63 -9.15
C ARG A 25 -19.83 -2.54 -8.11
N LYS A 26 -19.91 -2.89 -6.82
CA LYS A 26 -19.78 -2.05 -5.59
C LYS A 26 -18.61 -1.03 -5.54
N SER A 27 -17.72 -1.04 -6.52
CA SER A 27 -16.49 -0.26 -6.66
C SER A 27 -16.67 1.12 -7.34
N ILE A 28 -17.87 1.72 -7.25
CA ILE A 28 -18.22 3.00 -7.93
C ILE A 28 -17.37 4.20 -7.45
N SER A 29 -16.62 4.04 -6.35
CA SER A 29 -15.76 5.11 -5.85
C SER A 29 -14.65 4.51 -5.02
N GLU A 30 -13.71 3.82 -5.66
CA GLU A 30 -12.44 3.40 -5.06
C GLU A 30 -11.31 3.95 -5.93
N ASN A 31 -10.34 4.64 -5.34
CA ASN A 31 -9.14 5.10 -6.03
C ASN A 31 -7.93 4.56 -5.29
N TYR A 32 -7.01 3.98 -6.04
CA TYR A 32 -5.79 3.40 -5.50
C TYR A 32 -4.59 4.22 -5.98
N THR A 33 -3.78 4.69 -5.05
CA THR A 33 -2.57 5.46 -5.36
C THR A 33 -1.38 4.80 -4.68
N LEU A 34 -0.47 4.25 -5.49
CA LEU A 34 0.80 3.71 -5.01
C LEU A 34 1.88 4.78 -5.15
N THR A 35 2.46 5.16 -4.01
CA THR A 35 3.61 6.05 -3.95
C THR A 35 4.88 5.26 -3.61
N SER A 36 6.02 5.96 -3.53
CA SER A 36 7.28 5.37 -3.09
C SER A 36 7.29 4.88 -1.64
N GLN A 37 6.37 5.35 -0.79
CA GLN A 37 6.37 5.07 0.65
C GLN A 37 5.09 4.39 1.14
N ARG A 38 3.95 4.66 0.52
CA ARG A 38 2.64 4.18 0.98
C ARG A 38 1.71 3.83 -0.17
N LEU A 39 0.75 2.99 0.13
CA LEU A 39 -0.41 2.73 -0.70
C LEU A 39 -1.61 3.45 -0.09
N LYS A 40 -2.22 4.36 -0.86
CA LYS A 40 -3.43 5.09 -0.46
C LYS A 40 -4.64 4.49 -1.15
N ILE A 41 -5.70 4.33 -0.39
CA ILE A 41 -6.96 3.74 -0.82
C ILE A 41 -8.05 4.71 -0.41
N GLU A 42 -8.68 5.35 -1.40
CA GLU A 42 -9.73 6.34 -1.16
C GLU A 42 -11.05 5.80 -1.65
N TYR A 43 -12.05 5.70 -0.77
CA TYR A 43 -13.34 5.15 -1.13
C TYR A 43 -14.56 5.88 -0.58
N GLY A 44 -15.72 5.66 -1.20
CA GLY A 44 -17.01 6.19 -0.77
C GLY A 44 -17.56 7.30 -1.66
N ILE A 45 -18.88 7.48 -1.67
CA ILE A 45 -19.60 8.38 -2.58
C ILE A 45 -20.02 9.67 -1.87
N LEU A 46 -20.70 9.53 -0.72
CA LEU A 46 -21.17 10.63 0.13
C LEU A 46 -20.15 10.96 1.23
N ASN A 47 -19.72 9.93 1.97
CA ASN A 47 -18.62 10.03 2.93
C ASN A 47 -17.36 9.46 2.28
N ARG A 48 -16.31 10.28 2.19
CA ARG A 48 -15.00 9.90 1.68
C ARG A 48 -14.16 9.35 2.82
N HIS A 49 -13.72 8.10 2.67
CA HIS A 49 -12.79 7.43 3.56
C HIS A 49 -11.45 7.28 2.86
N THR A 50 -10.37 7.53 3.59
CA THR A 50 -9.00 7.35 3.11
C THR A 50 -8.27 6.43 4.06
N GLU A 51 -7.79 5.31 3.54
CA GLU A 51 -6.93 4.36 4.23
C GLU A 51 -5.53 4.45 3.62
N GLU A 52 -4.49 4.45 4.46
CA GLU A 52 -3.10 4.48 4.02
C GLU A 52 -2.31 3.34 4.66
N ILE A 53 -1.58 2.60 3.83
CA ILE A 53 -0.73 1.48 4.26
C ILE A 53 0.72 1.85 3.94
N GLU A 54 1.57 1.95 4.96
CA GLU A 54 3.00 2.16 4.75
C GLU A 54 3.64 0.91 4.14
N LEU A 55 4.35 1.08 3.03
CA LEU A 55 4.89 -0.04 2.24
C LEU A 55 5.92 -0.85 3.01
N PHE A 56 6.63 -0.24 3.97
CA PHE A 56 7.55 -1.00 4.79
C PHE A 56 6.85 -2.02 5.71
N ARG A 57 5.55 -1.81 6.00
CA ARG A 57 4.72 -2.70 6.84
C ARG A 57 4.05 -3.84 6.10
N VAL A 58 4.06 -3.83 4.76
CA VAL A 58 3.38 -4.83 3.91
C VAL A 58 4.05 -6.21 4.05
N GLN A 59 3.46 -7.13 4.80
CA GLN A 59 4.05 -8.45 5.08
C GLN A 59 3.90 -9.42 3.91
N ASP A 60 2.67 -9.59 3.44
CA ASP A 60 2.32 -10.53 2.39
C ASP A 60 1.39 -9.91 1.34
N LEU A 61 1.51 -10.40 0.12
CA LEU A 61 0.73 -9.97 -1.05
C LEU A 61 0.27 -11.20 -1.82
N SER A 62 -1.04 -11.32 -2.03
CA SER A 62 -1.62 -12.39 -2.85
C SER A 62 -2.64 -11.85 -3.85
N VAL A 63 -2.88 -12.60 -4.93
CA VAL A 63 -3.86 -12.25 -5.96
C VAL A 63 -4.94 -13.31 -5.98
N THR A 64 -6.20 -12.87 -5.95
CA THR A 64 -7.37 -13.73 -6.08
C THR A 64 -8.17 -13.33 -7.31
N ARG A 65 -8.64 -14.32 -8.08
CA ARG A 65 -9.38 -14.11 -9.32
C ARG A 65 -10.56 -15.07 -9.41
N SER A 66 -11.77 -14.54 -9.52
CA SER A 66 -12.96 -15.30 -9.87
C SER A 66 -12.92 -15.75 -11.35
N MET A 67 -13.83 -16.64 -11.76
CA MET A 67 -13.96 -17.02 -13.17
C MET A 67 -14.26 -15.82 -14.08
N TRP A 68 -15.09 -14.89 -13.60
CA TRP A 68 -15.40 -13.66 -14.31
C TRP A 68 -14.20 -12.72 -14.39
N ASP A 69 -13.44 -12.60 -13.31
CA ASP A 69 -12.25 -11.74 -13.27
C ASP A 69 -11.23 -12.19 -14.32
N ARG A 70 -11.05 -13.50 -14.49
CA ARG A 70 -10.18 -14.07 -15.54
C ARG A 70 -10.68 -13.75 -16.94
N MET A 71 -11.99 -13.85 -17.17
CA MET A 71 -12.60 -13.51 -18.46
C MET A 71 -12.42 -12.03 -18.83
N PHE A 72 -12.42 -11.17 -17.82
CA PHE A 72 -12.29 -9.72 -17.97
C PHE A 72 -10.88 -9.16 -17.77
N GLY A 73 -9.88 -10.02 -17.52
CA GLY A 73 -8.48 -9.61 -17.34
C GLY A 73 -8.22 -8.82 -16.05
N VAL A 74 -9.06 -8.97 -15.04
CA VAL A 74 -8.95 -8.27 -13.74
C VAL A 74 -8.67 -9.26 -12.60
N GLY A 75 -8.40 -8.75 -11.40
CA GLY A 75 -8.26 -9.55 -10.19
C GLY A 75 -8.23 -8.67 -8.95
N ASN A 76 -8.30 -9.30 -7.78
CA ASN A 76 -8.22 -8.63 -6.50
C ASN A 76 -6.84 -8.88 -5.88
N ILE A 77 -6.19 -7.83 -5.36
CA ILE A 77 -4.92 -7.94 -4.64
C ILE A 77 -5.21 -7.87 -3.16
N VAL A 78 -4.82 -8.89 -2.40
CA VAL A 78 -4.96 -8.97 -0.95
C VAL A 78 -3.63 -8.61 -0.32
N ILE A 79 -3.65 -7.64 0.59
CA ILE A 79 -2.49 -7.08 1.27
C ILE A 79 -2.64 -7.34 2.76
N SER A 80 -1.63 -7.97 3.35
CA SER A 80 -1.54 -8.15 4.81
C SER A 80 -0.50 -7.18 5.38
N SER A 81 -0.91 -6.31 6.31
CA SER A 81 0.01 -5.42 7.03
C SER A 81 0.29 -5.91 8.46
N GLY A 82 1.52 -5.69 8.90
CA GLY A 82 2.00 -6.08 10.22
C GLY A 82 1.62 -5.16 11.37
N ASP A 83 0.53 -4.40 11.24
CA ASP A 83 0.08 -3.49 12.29
C ASP A 83 -0.49 -4.24 13.50
N ALA A 84 -0.66 -3.55 14.63
CA ALA A 84 -1.15 -4.14 15.88
C ALA A 84 -2.53 -4.85 15.75
N THR A 85 -3.28 -4.55 14.69
CA THR A 85 -4.57 -5.15 14.35
C THR A 85 -4.51 -6.22 13.26
N GLY A 86 -3.35 -6.48 12.62
CA GLY A 86 -3.24 -7.45 11.54
C GLY A 86 -4.20 -7.17 10.39
N SER A 87 -4.22 -5.91 9.91
CA SER A 87 -5.20 -5.47 8.92
C SER A 87 -4.96 -6.16 7.57
N VAL A 88 -6.04 -6.71 7.01
CA VAL A 88 -6.08 -7.26 5.66
C VAL A 88 -6.89 -6.32 4.78
N THR A 89 -6.25 -5.77 3.75
CA THR A 89 -6.87 -4.81 2.83
C THR A 89 -6.90 -5.38 1.42
N VAL A 90 -8.01 -5.20 0.72
CA VAL A 90 -8.22 -5.78 -0.61
C VAL A 90 -8.39 -4.66 -1.64
N LEU A 91 -7.58 -4.70 -2.68
CA LEU A 91 -7.71 -3.84 -3.85
C LEU A 91 -8.54 -4.60 -4.88
N HIS A 92 -9.68 -4.04 -5.26
CA HIS A 92 -10.67 -4.70 -6.09
C HIS A 92 -10.53 -4.36 -7.58
N ASP A 93 -10.89 -5.34 -8.41
CA ASP A 93 -11.07 -5.17 -9.86
C ASP A 93 -9.85 -4.54 -10.56
N ILE A 94 -8.65 -4.94 -10.14
CA ILE A 94 -7.36 -4.43 -10.63
C ILE A 94 -7.01 -5.08 -11.98
N PRO A 95 -6.88 -4.28 -13.06
CA PRO A 95 -6.35 -4.78 -14.33
C PRO A 95 -4.91 -5.26 -14.15
N ASP A 96 -4.58 -6.42 -14.74
CA ASP A 96 -3.25 -7.00 -14.64
C ASP A 96 -2.77 -7.12 -13.17
N ALA A 97 -3.66 -7.58 -12.28
CA ALA A 97 -3.42 -7.64 -10.83
C ALA A 97 -2.08 -8.26 -10.41
N GLU A 98 -1.56 -9.24 -11.17
CA GLU A 98 -0.24 -9.84 -10.94
C GLU A 98 0.89 -8.83 -11.14
N ALA A 99 0.88 -8.08 -12.25
CA ALA A 99 1.89 -7.07 -12.52
C ALA A 99 1.85 -5.92 -11.50
N VAL A 100 0.65 -5.52 -11.08
CA VAL A 100 0.48 -4.50 -10.03
C VAL A 100 0.97 -5.03 -8.67
N LYS A 101 0.66 -6.29 -8.32
CA LYS A 101 1.16 -6.95 -7.11
C LYS A 101 2.70 -6.98 -7.10
N ASP A 102 3.32 -7.38 -8.20
CA ASP A 102 4.79 -7.41 -8.32
C ASP A 102 5.38 -6.00 -8.18
N LYS A 103 4.73 -4.99 -8.76
CA LYS A 103 5.14 -3.58 -8.58
C LYS A 103 5.09 -3.15 -7.11
N ILE A 104 4.01 -3.46 -6.39
CA ILE A 104 3.89 -3.15 -4.94
C ILE A 104 4.98 -3.89 -4.16
N ARG A 105 5.29 -5.14 -4.53
CA ARG A 105 6.34 -5.95 -3.91
C ARG A 105 7.72 -5.33 -4.08
N ASP A 106 8.03 -4.82 -5.27
CA ASP A 106 9.32 -4.20 -5.54
C ASP A 106 9.51 -2.91 -4.76
N VAL A 107 8.49 -2.05 -4.75
CA VAL A 107 8.53 -0.78 -3.99
C VAL A 107 8.61 -1.04 -2.49
N SER A 108 7.84 -2.00 -1.96
CA SER A 108 7.91 -2.35 -0.54
C SER A 108 9.27 -2.91 -0.13
N ARG A 109 9.93 -3.69 -1.00
CA ARG A 109 11.31 -4.16 -0.75
C ARG A 109 12.29 -3.01 -0.66
N VAL A 110 12.24 -2.06 -1.60
CA VAL A 110 13.11 -0.88 -1.61
C VAL A 110 12.87 -0.04 -0.35
N GLU A 111 11.62 0.19 0.01
CA GLU A 111 11.27 1.02 1.16
C GLU A 111 11.62 0.36 2.51
N ARG A 112 11.52 -0.96 2.60
CA ARG A 112 12.04 -1.71 3.76
C ARG A 112 13.54 -1.59 3.91
N GLN A 113 14.28 -1.68 2.82
CA GLN A 113 15.74 -1.56 2.88
C GLN A 113 16.14 -0.15 3.33
N ARG A 114 15.45 0.89 2.85
CA ARG A 114 15.66 2.27 3.28
C ARG A 114 15.35 2.48 4.77
N ASN A 115 14.20 1.99 5.24
CA ASN A 115 13.83 2.13 6.66
C ASN A 115 14.71 1.29 7.59
N ARG A 116 15.21 0.13 7.14
CA ARG A 116 16.19 -0.65 7.92
C ARG A 116 17.47 0.13 8.18
N VAL A 117 17.97 0.91 7.21
CA VAL A 117 19.18 1.71 7.39
C VAL A 117 18.97 2.86 8.37
N GLY A 118 17.79 3.51 8.36
CA GLY A 118 17.48 4.60 9.29
C GLY A 118 17.35 4.18 10.77
N VAL A 119 16.94 2.93 11.03
CA VAL A 119 16.80 2.42 12.41
C VAL A 119 18.15 2.22 13.11
N PHE A 120 19.24 1.96 12.37
CA PHE A 120 20.56 1.79 12.97
C PHE A 120 21.23 3.11 13.39
N GLU A 121 20.82 4.24 12.79
CA GLU A 121 21.47 5.54 13.04
C GLU A 121 20.91 6.24 14.30
N GLU A 122 19.61 6.06 14.60
CA GLU A 122 18.95 6.67 15.78
C GLU A 122 19.48 6.08 17.11
N THR A 123 19.76 4.76 17.14
CA THR A 123 20.24 4.07 18.36
C THR A 123 21.70 4.38 18.71
N TYR A 124 22.52 4.88 17.77
CA TYR A 124 23.93 5.14 18.03
C TYR A 124 24.18 6.51 18.68
N THR A 125 23.32 7.49 18.41
CA THR A 125 23.42 8.84 19.03
C THR A 125 22.92 8.89 20.48
N GLU A 126 22.00 8.01 20.89
CA GLU A 126 21.54 7.96 22.29
C GLU A 126 22.55 7.30 23.25
N GLY A 127 23.49 6.49 22.73
CA GLY A 127 24.48 5.77 23.55
C GLY A 127 25.77 6.52 23.88
N ILE A 128 26.00 7.72 23.32
CA ILE A 128 27.29 8.44 23.42
C ILE A 128 27.23 9.61 24.41
N VAL A 129 26.05 10.01 24.92
CA VAL A 129 25.91 11.23 25.74
C VAL A 129 26.01 10.96 27.26
N ASP A 130 25.90 9.72 27.72
CA ASP A 130 25.82 9.40 29.17
C ASP A 130 27.15 8.94 29.80
N GLY A 131 28.28 9.40 29.26
CA GLY A 131 29.63 8.93 29.61
C GLY A 131 30.69 10.01 29.82
N GLN A 132 30.30 11.16 30.39
CA GLN A 132 31.24 12.21 30.84
C GLN A 132 30.88 12.66 32.26
#